data_AF-W5WBJ3-F1
#
_entry.id   AF-W5WBJ3-F1
#
_cell.length_a   1.000
_cell.length_b   1.000
_cell.length_c   1.000
_cell.angle_alpha   90.00
_cell.angle_beta   90.00
_cell.angle_gamma   90.00
#
_symmetry.space_group_name_H-M   'P 1'
#
loop_
_entity.id
_entity.type
_entity.pdbx_description
1 polymer ?
#
loop_
_entity_poly.entity_id
_entity_poly.type
_entity_poly.pdbx_seq_one_letter_code
_entity_poly.pdbx_strand_id
1 'polypeptide(L)'
;MSNYGSPLVLSGGLLVAVFYIVVFWSVFTKAGKPGWAAIIPFYNTYTLIKIAGRPGWWLILFFIPLVNIVISIILMLDVAKSFGKGGAFGFFGLWLFGFIGFPILAWGSAQYRGPAAAQGPYIG
;
A
#
# COMPACT_ATOMS: atom_id res chain seq x y z
N MET A 1 16.59 -25.74 -21.75
CA MET A 1 17.30 -24.48 -21.44
C MET A 1 16.24 -23.44 -21.10
N SER A 2 16.16 -23.00 -19.86
CA SER A 2 15.04 -22.18 -19.40
C SER A 2 15.22 -20.71 -19.82
N ASN A 3 14.22 -20.15 -20.50
CA ASN A 3 14.23 -18.81 -21.12
C ASN A 3 14.21 -17.63 -20.11
N TYR A 4 14.56 -17.85 -18.85
CA TYR A 4 14.56 -16.82 -17.80
C TYR A 4 15.62 -15.73 -18.00
N GLY A 5 16.60 -15.95 -18.89
CA GLY A 5 17.64 -14.97 -19.25
C GLY A 5 17.36 -14.16 -20.51
N SER A 6 16.18 -14.28 -21.13
CA SER A 6 15.87 -13.51 -22.34
C SER A 6 15.60 -12.03 -22.01
N PRO A 7 16.14 -11.06 -22.77
CA PRO A 7 15.93 -9.62 -22.55
C PRO A 7 14.46 -9.19 -22.44
N LEU A 8 13.54 -9.96 -23.05
CA LEU A 8 12.09 -9.74 -23.00
C LEU A 8 11.47 -10.05 -21.62
N VAL A 9 11.96 -11.07 -20.91
CA VAL A 9 11.45 -11.42 -19.56
C VAL A 9 11.96 -10.44 -18.51
N LEU A 10 13.22 -10.00 -18.65
CA LEU A 10 13.82 -9.00 -17.76
C LEU A 10 13.20 -7.61 -17.93
N SER A 11 12.84 -7.24 -19.16
CA SER A 11 12.15 -5.96 -19.44
C SER A 11 10.72 -5.93 -18.91
N GLY A 12 9.96 -7.03 -19.01
CA GLY A 12 8.62 -7.13 -18.44
C GLY A 12 8.58 -6.94 -16.92
N GLY A 13 9.47 -7.59 -16.18
CA GLY A 13 9.56 -7.45 -14.72
C GLY A 13 9.94 -6.03 -14.28
N LEU A 14 10.83 -5.38 -15.02
CA LEU A 14 11.23 -3.99 -14.76
C LEU A 14 10.07 -3.01 -14.95
N LEU A 15 9.27 -3.17 -16.01
CA LEU A 15 8.10 -2.33 -16.27
C LEU A 15 7.07 -2.43 -15.14
N VAL A 16 6.79 -3.64 -14.66
CA VAL A 16 5.88 -3.86 -13.53
C VAL A 16 6.43 -3.22 -12.25
N ALA A 17 7.72 -3.35 -11.97
CA ALA A 17 8.35 -2.73 -10.81
C ALA A 17 8.25 -1.19 -10.88
N VAL A 18 8.57 -0.59 -12.01
CA VAL A 18 8.46 0.87 -12.22
C VAL A 18 7.01 1.33 -12.05
N PHE A 19 6.05 0.60 -12.60
CA PHE A 19 4.63 0.89 -12.42
C PHE A 19 4.23 0.95 -10.94
N TYR A 20 4.55 -0.08 -10.15
CA TYR A 20 4.24 -0.09 -8.71
C TYR A 20 4.95 1.04 -7.97
N ILE A 21 6.22 1.31 -8.28
CA ILE A 21 6.96 2.43 -7.66
C ILE A 21 6.24 3.75 -7.90
N VAL A 22 5.83 4.04 -9.14
CA VAL A 22 5.14 5.28 -9.49
C VAL A 22 3.77 5.38 -8.82
N VAL A 23 3.03 4.27 -8.75
CA VAL A 23 1.73 4.19 -8.04
C VAL A 23 1.91 4.51 -6.55
N PHE A 24 2.82 3.81 -5.86
CA PHE A 24 3.05 4.02 -4.43
C PHE A 24 3.64 5.41 -4.15
N TRP A 25 4.54 5.91 -5.00
CA TRP A 25 5.05 7.27 -4.90
C TRP A 25 3.91 8.29 -4.93
N SER A 26 2.94 8.11 -5.84
CA SER A 26 1.77 8.98 -5.97
C SER A 26 0.85 8.89 -4.73
N VAL A 27 0.61 7.68 -4.21
CA VAL A 27 -0.15 7.49 -2.95
C VAL A 27 0.53 8.17 -1.76
N PHE A 28 1.86 8.03 -1.66
CA PHE A 28 2.63 8.59 -0.55
C PHE A 28 2.66 10.10 -0.57
N THR A 29 2.92 10.69 -1.73
CA THR A 29 2.89 12.15 -1.91
C THR A 29 1.51 12.73 -1.60
N LYS A 30 0.43 12.04 -2.01
CA LYS A 30 -0.96 12.43 -1.68
C LYS A 30 -1.26 12.38 -0.18
N ALA A 31 -0.59 11.50 0.56
CA ALA A 31 -0.67 11.40 2.01
C ALA A 31 0.38 12.27 2.74
N GLY A 32 1.09 13.17 2.04
CA GLY A 32 2.12 14.03 2.63
C GLY A 32 3.37 13.28 3.09
N LYS A 33 3.66 12.11 2.52
CA LYS A 33 4.85 11.29 2.78
C LYS A 33 5.85 11.38 1.61
N PRO A 34 7.16 11.16 1.87
CA PRO A 34 8.16 11.16 0.80
C PRO A 34 7.90 10.03 -0.20
N GLY A 35 7.73 10.38 -1.48
CA GLY A 35 7.42 9.41 -2.53
C GLY A 35 8.52 8.37 -2.78
N TRP A 36 9.80 8.75 -2.60
CA TRP A 36 10.93 7.84 -2.73
C TRP A 36 10.87 6.65 -1.77
N ALA A 37 10.08 6.75 -0.69
CA ALA A 37 9.84 5.63 0.21
C ALA A 37 9.27 4.40 -0.49
N ALA A 38 8.63 4.56 -1.66
CA ALA A 38 8.12 3.46 -2.47
C ALA A 38 9.20 2.51 -2.98
N ILE A 39 10.44 3.00 -3.12
CA ILE A 39 11.56 2.25 -3.72
C ILE A 39 12.17 1.25 -2.72
N ILE A 40 12.23 1.61 -1.43
CA ILE A 40 12.86 0.76 -0.42
C ILE A 40 11.81 -0.20 0.16
N PRO A 41 11.93 -1.53 -0.02
CA PRO A 41 10.85 -2.47 0.30
C PRO A 41 10.29 -2.36 1.73
N PHE A 42 11.17 -2.34 2.74
CA PHE A 42 10.73 -2.25 4.14
C PHE A 42 10.22 -0.86 4.52
N TYR A 43 10.80 0.19 3.94
CA TYR A 43 10.38 1.56 4.22
C TYR A 43 9.06 1.91 3.52
N ASN A 44 8.77 1.28 2.37
CA ASN A 44 7.48 1.34 1.70
C ASN A 44 6.36 0.85 2.63
N THR A 45 6.47 -0.37 3.16
CA THR A 45 5.51 -0.93 4.12
C THR A 45 5.42 -0.09 5.40
N TYR A 46 6.55 0.35 5.95
CA TYR A 46 6.58 1.25 7.11
C TYR A 46 5.81 2.55 6.84
N THR A 47 5.95 3.11 5.65
CA THR A 47 5.27 4.35 5.26
C THR A 47 3.77 4.13 5.12
N LEU A 48 3.33 2.99 4.55
CA LEU A 48 1.92 2.61 4.54
C LEU A 48 1.34 2.46 5.94
N ILE A 49 2.08 1.83 6.87
CA ILE A 49 1.70 1.72 8.29
C ILE A 49 1.47 3.11 8.89
N LYS A 50 2.36 4.07 8.60
CA LYS A 50 2.21 5.46 9.05
C LYS A 50 1.03 6.19 8.40
N ILE A 51 0.76 5.95 7.12
CA ILE A 51 -0.38 6.53 6.40
C ILE A 51 -1.69 6.05 7.03
N ALA A 52 -1.77 4.76 7.37
CA ALA A 52 -2.91 4.18 8.06
C ALA A 52 -3.09 4.66 9.51
N GLY A 53 -2.04 5.22 10.13
CA GLY A 53 -2.06 5.62 11.54
C GLY A 53 -1.68 4.51 12.52
N ARG A 54 -1.11 3.40 12.03
CA ARG A 54 -0.69 2.28 12.87
C ARG A 54 0.72 2.53 13.44
N PRO A 55 1.05 1.94 14.60
CA PRO A 55 2.36 2.13 15.19
C PRO A 55 3.44 1.42 14.36
N GLY A 56 4.61 2.03 14.23
CA GLY A 56 5.67 1.55 13.34
C GLY A 56 6.20 0.14 13.65
N TRP A 57 6.03 -0.33 14.89
CA TRP A 57 6.42 -1.69 15.29
C TRP A 57 5.61 -2.78 14.56
N TRP A 58 4.45 -2.44 13.96
CA TRP A 58 3.69 -3.37 13.12
C TRP A 58 4.51 -3.92 11.96
N LEU A 59 5.58 -3.24 11.53
CA LEU A 59 6.48 -3.76 10.51
C LEU A 59 7.06 -5.13 10.89
N ILE A 60 7.35 -5.35 12.19
CA ILE A 60 7.89 -6.62 12.70
C ILE A 60 6.88 -7.77 12.52
N LEU A 61 5.57 -7.47 12.63
CA LEU A 61 4.51 -8.48 12.46
C LEU A 61 4.45 -9.05 11.05
N PHE A 62 4.94 -8.32 10.03
CA PHE A 62 4.99 -8.82 8.65
C PHE A 62 6.01 -9.96 8.45
N PHE A 63 6.92 -10.19 9.40
CA PHE A 63 7.88 -11.29 9.36
C PHE A 63 7.37 -12.56 10.04
N ILE A 64 6.23 -12.50 10.73
CA ILE A 64 5.63 -13.66 11.39
C ILE A 64 4.64 -14.32 10.40
N PRO A 65 4.86 -15.59 10.00
CA PRO A 65 3.94 -16.30 9.11
C PRO A 65 2.51 -16.31 9.66
N LEU A 66 1.51 -16.23 8.76
CA LEU A 66 0.07 -16.15 9.04
C LEU A 66 -0.38 -14.83 9.69
N VAL A 67 0.37 -14.31 10.68
CA VAL A 67 0.12 -13.00 11.27
C VAL A 67 0.28 -11.90 10.23
N ASN A 68 1.27 -12.01 9.35
CA ASN A 68 1.48 -11.09 8.24
C ASN A 68 0.24 -10.96 7.34
N ILE A 69 -0.52 -12.03 7.11
CA ILE A 69 -1.75 -12.03 6.30
C ILE A 69 -2.81 -11.18 7.00
N VAL A 70 -3.11 -11.48 8.27
CA VAL A 70 -4.14 -10.76 9.04
C VAL A 70 -3.79 -9.28 9.16
N ILE A 71 -2.53 -8.98 9.50
CA ILE A 71 -2.07 -7.60 9.66
C ILE A 71 -2.07 -6.85 8.33
N SER A 72 -1.74 -7.51 7.21
CA SER A 72 -1.84 -6.89 5.88
C SER A 72 -3.27 -6.53 5.52
N ILE A 73 -4.26 -7.37 5.83
CA ILE A 73 -5.68 -7.07 5.61
C ILE A 73 -6.08 -5.85 6.43
N ILE A 74 -5.79 -5.85 7.73
CA ILE A 74 -6.13 -4.74 8.63
C ILE A 74 -5.48 -3.43 8.15
N LEU A 75 -4.21 -3.49 7.76
CA LEU A 75 -3.50 -2.34 7.23
C LEU A 75 -4.19 -1.78 6.00
N MET A 76 -4.60 -2.62 5.05
CA MET A 76 -5.30 -2.17 3.83
C MET A 76 -6.68 -1.57 4.14
N LEU A 77 -7.42 -2.12 5.11
CA LEU A 77 -8.68 -1.54 5.56
C LEU A 77 -8.48 -0.13 6.13
N ASP A 78 -7.42 0.07 6.93
CA ASP A 78 -7.14 1.37 7.54
C ASP A 78 -6.57 2.37 6.53
N VAL A 79 -5.77 1.92 5.55
CA VAL A 79 -5.38 2.77 4.40
C VAL A 79 -6.63 3.19 3.64
N ALA A 80 -7.55 2.28 3.29
CA ALA A 80 -8.79 2.62 2.60
C ALA A 80 -9.59 3.69 3.38
N LYS A 81 -9.80 3.49 4.69
CA LYS A 81 -10.48 4.48 5.55
C LYS A 81 -9.76 5.82 5.57
N SER A 82 -8.43 5.82 5.62
CA SER A 82 -7.61 7.04 5.59
C SER A 82 -7.76 7.83 4.28
N PHE A 83 -8.24 7.20 3.21
CA PHE A 83 -8.60 7.83 1.93
C PHE A 83 -10.13 7.99 1.74
N GLY A 84 -10.92 7.82 2.80
CA GLY A 84 -12.38 7.95 2.78
C GLY A 84 -13.10 6.83 2.02
N LYS A 85 -12.48 5.65 1.89
CA LYS A 85 -13.05 4.46 1.24
C LYS A 85 -13.55 3.45 2.28
N GLY A 86 -14.58 2.69 1.90
CA GLY A 86 -15.18 1.68 2.77
C GLY A 86 -14.38 0.37 2.86
N GLY A 87 -14.80 -0.52 3.76
CA GLY A 87 -14.12 -1.79 4.03
C GLY A 87 -14.03 -2.72 2.81
N ALA A 88 -15.07 -2.76 1.95
CA ALA A 88 -15.04 -3.55 0.72
C ALA A 88 -13.91 -3.09 -0.23
N PHE A 89 -13.66 -1.79 -0.33
CA PHE A 89 -12.55 -1.27 -1.11
C PHE A 89 -11.19 -1.61 -0.47
N GLY A 90 -11.09 -1.59 0.87
CA GLY A 90 -9.87 -2.02 1.55
C GLY A 90 -9.57 -3.51 1.36
N PHE A 91 -10.57 -4.39 1.50
CA PHE A 91 -10.39 -5.82 1.35
C PHE A 91 -10.22 -6.24 -0.11
N PHE A 92 -11.20 -5.96 -0.97
CA PHE A 92 -11.15 -6.39 -2.37
C PHE A 92 -10.25 -5.48 -3.20
N GLY A 93 -10.37 -4.16 -3.05
CA GLY A 93 -9.64 -3.20 -3.87
C GLY A 93 -8.15 -3.11 -3.54
N LEU A 94 -7.77 -3.07 -2.26
CA LEU A 94 -6.38 -2.86 -1.87
C LEU A 94 -5.65 -4.17 -1.52
N TRP A 95 -6.28 -5.06 -0.75
CA TRP A 95 -5.61 -6.29 -0.32
C TRP A 95 -5.63 -7.38 -1.38
N LEU A 96 -6.79 -7.72 -1.94
CA LEU A 96 -6.91 -8.78 -2.94
C LEU A 96 -6.50 -8.32 -4.36
N PHE A 97 -6.95 -7.12 -4.76
CA PHE A 97 -6.71 -6.55 -6.10
C PHE A 97 -5.92 -5.24 -6.05
N GLY A 98 -4.87 -5.19 -5.22
CA GLY A 98 -4.06 -3.98 -5.02
C GLY A 98 -3.50 -3.36 -6.31
N PHE A 99 -3.28 -4.16 -7.35
CA PHE A 99 -2.86 -3.68 -8.67
C PHE A 99 -3.88 -2.74 -9.36
N ILE A 100 -5.15 -2.76 -8.93
CA ILE A 100 -6.21 -1.82 -9.37
C ILE A 100 -6.49 -0.79 -8.27
N GLY A 101 -6.62 -1.22 -7.01
CA GLY A 101 -7.04 -0.30 -5.94
C GLY A 101 -6.01 0.78 -5.61
N PHE A 102 -4.71 0.47 -5.64
CA PHE A 102 -3.69 1.49 -5.37
C PHE A 102 -3.61 2.56 -6.47
N PRO A 103 -3.68 2.24 -7.78
CA PRO A 103 -3.85 3.25 -8.83
C PRO A 103 -5.08 4.14 -8.65
N ILE A 104 -6.21 3.58 -8.18
CA ILE A 104 -7.41 4.36 -7.87
C ILE A 104 -7.15 5.35 -6.72
N LEU A 105 -6.38 4.96 -5.70
CA LEU A 105 -5.97 5.89 -4.65
C LEU A 105 -4.98 6.95 -5.15
N ALA A 106 -4.01 6.54 -5.95
CA ALA A 106 -2.99 7.40 -6.52
C ALA A 106 -3.60 8.53 -7.35
N TRP A 107 -4.34 8.17 -8.40
CA TRP A 107 -4.78 9.11 -9.44
C TRP A 107 -6.29 9.34 -9.48
N GLY A 108 -7.07 8.55 -8.76
CA GLY A 108 -8.50 8.80 -8.62
C GLY A 108 -8.80 9.99 -7.69
N SER A 109 -10.09 10.28 -7.54
CA SER A 109 -10.58 11.42 -6.75
C SER A 109 -10.40 11.27 -5.23
N ALA A 110 -9.98 10.10 -4.74
CA ALA A 110 -9.82 9.82 -3.32
C ALA A 110 -8.74 10.70 -2.68
N GLN A 111 -9.10 11.56 -1.74
CA GLN A 111 -8.15 12.41 -1.01
C GLN A 111 -7.76 11.77 0.31
N TYR A 112 -6.52 11.99 0.74
CA TYR A 112 -6.07 11.57 2.07
C TYR A 112 -6.75 12.44 3.13
N ARG A 113 -7.44 11.80 4.08
CA ARG A 113 -8.21 12.44 5.17
C ARG A 113 -7.49 12.38 6.53
N GLY A 114 -6.31 11.78 6.57
CA GLY A 114 -5.57 11.56 7.81
C GLY A 114 -5.57 10.10 8.29
N PRO A 115 -4.83 9.81 9.38
CA PRO A 115 -4.60 8.46 9.87
C PRO A 115 -5.85 7.87 10.53
N ALA A 116 -6.58 7.03 9.80
CA ALA A 116 -7.85 6.48 10.28
C ALA A 116 -7.71 5.56 11.51
N ALA A 117 -6.61 4.81 11.65
CA ALA A 117 -6.41 3.96 12.82
C ALA A 117 -6.09 4.72 14.12
N ALA A 118 -5.67 5.99 14.00
CA ALA A 118 -5.45 6.87 15.15
C ALA A 118 -6.74 7.59 15.57
N GLN A 119 -7.71 7.69 14.66
CA GLN A 119 -9.00 8.31 14.86
C GLN A 119 -9.99 7.22 15.32
N GLY A 120 -10.29 7.17 16.63
CA GLY A 120 -11.21 6.17 17.19
C GLY A 120 -12.62 6.24 16.60
N PRO A 121 -13.53 5.28 16.93
CA PRO A 121 -14.84 5.11 16.29
C PRO A 121 -15.84 6.28 16.39
N TYR A 122 -15.50 7.38 17.06
CA TYR A 122 -16.45 8.43 17.48
C TYR A 122 -16.29 9.76 16.75
N ILE A 123 -15.50 9.81 15.67
CA ILE A 123 -15.29 11.01 14.86
C ILE A 123 -15.53 10.69 13.37
N GLY A 124 -16.80 10.68 12.98
CA GLY A 124 -17.27 10.50 11.61
C GLY A 124 -18.64 11.12 11.42
#